data_AF-A0AAD7X4T3-F1
#
_entry.id   AF-A0AAD7X4T3-F1
#
_cell.length_a   1.000
_cell.length_b   1.000
_cell.length_c   1.000
_cell.angle_alpha   90.00
_cell.angle_beta   90.00
_cell.angle_gamma   90.00
#
_symmetry.space_group_name_H-M   'P 1'
#
loop_
_entity.id
_entity.type
_entity.pdbx_description
1 polymer ?
#
loop_
_entity_poly.entity_id
_entity_poly.type
_entity_poly.pdbx_seq_one_letter_code
_entity_poly.pdbx_strand_id
1 'polypeptide(L)'
;MVKNMMPARASGGPRSELRRIAGKTKTQTKDAVDVLDNLPKLLVHDLARALHDGGDGHEPRVLEVPVMAREHRGDEHEHGREDGVPAERARDLVEQVLPRLTAWASSMLTLLRVVALDEAIQNAGEPIPEAIVEDVHAELRIIFEFLGVNPDSNERPNLPPLPPPILCTDRLECIRCPPNETRRSLRRREPPKEVRVLTSNLEWRNAQLFVAHCVVCNSEYYPDSYTYATPATGRRQVLEYSPAFFRISKHGLWAERRVALAQERTLVRFRAGWSNFADWINDQLPHRPRITHRQSRRLFLEHFSRRLLIAHLKQESFSLPAHASAAVLAEHVRREIGANGGVLPSAFDHGCTQCTHVKRYHADLIREGFVQDGQGGVGVAGIDEPDLNAGELPAAHAAPLPEGLPPAPAAQQEPEQGETRGYVRMAVMDGKTVTHRKCALDDCRGPLMDFRSGRFCEDHIALGNICGIMPCGEPVHSPGALTCGREDHKACALSVASKPRHAQLRKATCLFSALTFLLWATLQVMWLYTPSVPRQLTA
;
A
#
# COMPACT_ATOMS: atom_id res chain seq x y z
N MET A 1 -29.62 -68.81 -35.68
CA MET A 1 -29.03 -69.62 -36.76
C MET A 1 -28.14 -68.74 -37.63
N VAL A 2 -26.89 -69.18 -37.84
CA VAL A 2 -26.04 -69.05 -39.05
C VAL A 2 -25.79 -67.62 -39.60
N LYS A 3 -24.62 -66.97 -39.38
CA LYS A 3 -23.21 -67.19 -39.82
C LYS A 3 -22.84 -66.57 -41.18
N ASN A 4 -21.84 -65.68 -41.11
CA ASN A 4 -20.68 -65.48 -42.00
C ASN A 4 -20.85 -65.30 -43.53
N MET A 5 -20.15 -64.30 -44.09
CA MET A 5 -18.95 -64.52 -44.94
C MET A 5 -18.16 -63.22 -45.25
N MET A 6 -16.82 -63.30 -45.18
CA MET A 6 -15.85 -62.43 -45.88
C MET A 6 -15.28 -63.21 -47.09
N PRO A 7 -14.83 -62.54 -48.17
CA PRO A 7 -13.39 -62.25 -48.42
C PRO A 7 -13.11 -60.89 -49.15
N ALA A 8 -11.89 -60.42 -49.43
CA ALA A 8 -10.56 -60.50 -48.80
C ALA A 8 -9.55 -59.49 -49.42
N ARG A 9 -8.44 -59.22 -48.70
CA ARG A 9 -7.08 -58.69 -49.11
C ARG A 9 -6.87 -57.90 -50.43
N ALA A 10 -6.19 -56.74 -50.34
CA ALA A 10 -4.79 -56.54 -50.81
C ALA A 10 -4.17 -55.14 -50.41
N SER A 11 -2.83 -55.09 -50.27
CA SER A 11 -1.82 -53.97 -50.33
C SER A 11 -2.21 -52.46 -50.27
N GLY A 12 -1.42 -51.53 -49.72
CA GLY A 12 -0.11 -51.61 -49.05
C GLY A 12 0.70 -50.27 -49.06
N GLY A 13 1.25 -49.84 -47.92
CA GLY A 13 2.27 -48.78 -47.76
C GLY A 13 1.82 -47.30 -47.82
N PRO A 14 2.67 -46.31 -47.43
CA PRO A 14 3.68 -46.29 -46.36
C PRO A 14 3.33 -45.28 -45.23
N ARG A 15 3.76 -45.54 -43.99
CA ARG A 15 3.35 -44.77 -42.78
C ARG A 15 4.51 -44.07 -42.05
N SER A 16 5.48 -43.53 -42.80
CA SER A 16 6.79 -43.07 -42.28
C SER A 16 6.98 -41.55 -42.15
N GLU A 17 6.24 -40.70 -42.87
CA GLU A 17 6.47 -39.23 -42.86
C GLU A 17 6.00 -38.54 -41.56
N LEU A 18 4.86 -38.96 -41.02
CA LEU A 18 4.12 -38.21 -39.99
C LEU A 18 4.74 -38.22 -38.58
N ARG A 19 5.79 -39.00 -38.32
CA ARG A 19 6.52 -38.97 -37.03
C ARG A 19 7.63 -37.92 -36.97
N ARG A 20 8.03 -37.31 -38.10
CA ARG A 20 9.11 -36.29 -38.12
C ARG A 20 8.61 -34.87 -37.81
N ILE A 21 7.34 -34.57 -38.06
CA ILE A 21 6.75 -33.23 -37.85
C ILE A 21 6.32 -33.05 -36.38
N ALA A 22 5.75 -34.09 -35.75
CA ALA A 22 5.32 -34.05 -34.34
C ALA A 22 6.46 -33.92 -33.31
N GLY A 23 7.73 -34.07 -33.73
CA GLY A 23 8.91 -33.91 -32.89
C GLY A 23 9.43 -32.47 -32.78
N LYS A 24 9.12 -31.59 -33.74
CA LYS A 24 9.63 -30.20 -33.76
C LYS A 24 8.70 -29.19 -33.09
N THR A 25 7.39 -29.41 -33.16
CA THR A 25 6.40 -28.51 -32.52
C THR A 25 6.39 -28.63 -30.99
N LYS A 26 6.75 -29.80 -30.44
CA LYS A 26 6.74 -30.02 -28.97
C LYS A 26 7.84 -29.28 -28.21
N THR A 27 8.99 -29.02 -28.81
CA THR A 27 10.08 -28.23 -28.21
C THR A 27 9.72 -26.75 -28.21
N GLN A 28 9.33 -26.18 -29.35
CA GLN A 28 8.94 -24.77 -29.45
C GLN A 28 7.79 -24.38 -28.50
N THR A 29 6.79 -25.25 -28.29
CA THR A 29 5.73 -24.99 -27.31
C THR A 29 6.18 -25.10 -25.85
N LYS A 30 7.31 -25.76 -25.57
CA LYS A 30 7.84 -25.85 -24.20
C LYS A 30 8.66 -24.60 -23.88
N ASP A 31 9.55 -24.22 -24.79
CA ASP A 31 10.41 -23.03 -24.64
C ASP A 31 9.56 -21.74 -24.49
N ALA A 32 8.45 -21.62 -25.24
CA ALA A 32 7.53 -20.49 -25.11
C ALA A 32 6.75 -20.44 -23.78
N VAL A 33 6.52 -21.58 -23.12
CA VAL A 33 5.84 -21.65 -21.81
C VAL A 33 6.83 -21.38 -20.68
N ASP A 34 8.04 -21.93 -20.75
CA ASP A 34 9.11 -21.68 -19.78
C ASP A 34 9.54 -20.18 -19.77
N VAL A 35 9.39 -19.45 -20.88
CA VAL A 35 9.56 -17.98 -20.95
C VAL A 35 8.43 -17.23 -20.23
N LEU A 36 7.16 -17.64 -20.44
CA LEU A 36 6.00 -16.99 -19.84
C LEU A 36 5.95 -17.16 -18.31
N ASP A 37 6.33 -18.33 -17.79
CA ASP A 37 6.35 -18.61 -16.35
C ASP A 37 7.50 -17.87 -15.60
N ASN A 38 8.52 -17.39 -16.31
CA ASN A 38 9.65 -16.64 -15.74
C ASN A 38 9.61 -15.12 -16.01
N LEU A 39 8.67 -14.63 -16.82
CA LEU A 39 8.52 -13.21 -17.17
C LEU A 39 8.56 -12.25 -15.95
N PRO A 40 7.89 -12.53 -14.81
CA PRO A 40 7.93 -11.65 -13.64
C PRO A 40 9.27 -11.60 -12.91
N LYS A 41 10.15 -12.59 -13.12
CA LYS A 41 11.49 -12.65 -12.51
C LYS A 41 12.54 -11.98 -13.40
N LEU A 42 12.46 -12.21 -14.71
CA LEU A 42 13.32 -11.56 -15.71
C LEU A 42 13.14 -10.04 -15.70
N LEU A 43 11.88 -9.56 -15.69
CA LEU A 43 11.56 -8.12 -15.59
C LEU A 43 12.10 -7.42 -14.34
N VAL A 44 12.37 -8.14 -13.25
CA VAL A 44 12.97 -7.56 -12.03
C VAL A 44 14.50 -7.61 -12.11
N HIS A 45 15.07 -8.65 -12.70
CA HIS A 45 16.52 -8.82 -12.82
C HIS A 45 17.12 -7.87 -13.86
N ASP A 46 16.47 -7.72 -15.03
CA ASP A 46 17.03 -6.93 -16.13
C ASP A 46 16.72 -5.43 -15.99
N LEU A 47 15.64 -5.05 -15.29
CA LEU A 47 15.43 -3.65 -14.87
C LEU A 47 16.48 -3.21 -13.84
N ALA A 48 16.98 -4.12 -12.99
CA ALA A 48 18.08 -3.82 -12.06
C ALA A 48 19.43 -3.70 -12.80
N ARG A 49 19.66 -4.49 -13.85
CA ARG A 49 20.86 -4.44 -14.69
C ARG A 49 20.90 -3.18 -15.56
N ALA A 50 19.78 -2.81 -16.19
CA ALA A 50 19.64 -1.58 -16.99
C ALA A 50 19.79 -0.28 -16.18
N LEU A 51 19.71 -0.34 -14.84
CA LEU A 51 19.95 0.80 -13.93
C LEU A 51 21.40 0.88 -13.41
N HIS A 52 22.31 0.01 -13.86
CA HIS A 52 23.73 0.04 -13.50
C HIS A 52 24.66 0.29 -14.69
N ASP A 53 24.39 -0.28 -15.86
CA ASP A 53 25.35 -0.27 -16.98
C ASP A 53 25.20 0.96 -17.90
N GLY A 54 25.14 2.15 -17.29
CA GLY A 54 25.03 3.45 -17.97
C GLY A 54 26.24 4.37 -17.73
N GLY A 55 27.45 3.91 -18.05
CA GLY A 55 28.70 4.67 -17.90
C GLY A 55 29.75 4.30 -18.96
N ASP A 56 30.43 5.31 -19.49
CA ASP A 56 31.27 5.23 -20.69
C ASP A 56 32.44 4.23 -20.62
N GLY A 57 32.84 3.73 -21.80
CA GLY A 57 33.76 2.59 -21.93
C GLY A 57 35.25 2.92 -22.02
N HIS A 58 36.07 1.91 -21.73
CA HIS A 58 37.39 1.72 -22.32
C HIS A 58 37.75 0.22 -22.39
N GLU A 59 38.65 -0.16 -23.30
CA GLU A 59 38.96 -1.54 -23.68
C GLU A 59 39.63 -2.39 -22.58
N PRO A 60 39.47 -3.73 -22.62
CA PRO A 60 40.05 -4.64 -21.63
C PRO A 60 41.53 -4.95 -21.91
N ARG A 61 42.33 -5.07 -20.84
CA ARG A 61 43.62 -5.78 -20.87
C ARG A 61 43.52 -7.13 -20.17
N VAL A 62 44.02 -8.15 -20.86
CA VAL A 62 44.16 -9.53 -20.39
C VAL A 62 45.19 -9.62 -19.26
N LEU A 63 44.92 -10.43 -18.24
CA LEU A 63 45.93 -11.11 -17.43
C LEU A 63 45.35 -12.37 -16.77
N GLU A 64 46.16 -13.42 -16.67
CA GLU A 64 45.76 -14.80 -16.36
C GLU A 64 46.11 -15.21 -14.92
N VAL A 65 45.26 -16.07 -14.31
CA VAL A 65 45.67 -17.23 -13.44
C VAL A 65 46.29 -16.87 -12.05
N PRO A 66 46.32 -17.75 -11.01
CA PRO A 66 45.87 -19.14 -10.89
C PRO A 66 44.83 -19.49 -9.78
N VAL A 67 44.22 -20.64 -10.02
CA VAL A 67 43.81 -21.69 -9.07
C VAL A 67 44.55 -21.71 -7.71
N MET A 68 43.78 -21.88 -6.63
CA MET A 68 44.23 -22.60 -5.43
C MET A 68 43.11 -23.50 -4.89
N ALA A 69 43.40 -24.80 -4.76
CA ALA A 69 42.47 -25.77 -4.20
C ALA A 69 42.57 -25.83 -2.68
N ARG A 70 41.46 -26.16 -1.99
CA ARG A 70 41.54 -26.79 -0.67
C ARG A 70 40.32 -27.65 -0.36
N GLU A 71 40.59 -28.90 -0.02
CA GLU A 71 39.60 -29.84 0.48
C GLU A 71 39.30 -29.57 1.96
N HIS A 72 38.04 -29.66 2.38
CA HIS A 72 37.64 -30.69 3.35
C HIS A 72 36.12 -30.79 3.54
N ARG A 73 35.70 -32.04 3.80
CA ARG A 73 34.52 -32.55 4.51
C ARG A 73 33.71 -31.47 5.24
N GLY A 74 32.39 -31.37 5.12
CA GLY A 74 31.38 -32.33 4.65
C GLY A 74 30.46 -32.70 5.82
N ASP A 75 29.15 -32.50 5.64
CA ASP A 75 28.08 -33.07 6.46
C ASP A 75 26.73 -32.95 5.72
N GLU A 76 25.76 -33.77 6.13
CA GLU A 76 24.55 -34.10 5.38
C GLU A 76 23.40 -33.10 5.61
N HIS A 77 22.61 -32.79 4.57
CA HIS A 77 21.26 -32.23 4.76
C HIS A 77 20.27 -32.68 3.68
N GLU A 78 19.10 -33.10 4.14
CA GLU A 78 18.01 -33.69 3.36
C GLU A 78 17.38 -32.71 2.37
N HIS A 79 17.07 -33.18 1.15
CA HIS A 79 16.24 -32.45 0.20
C HIS A 79 14.75 -32.66 0.50
N GLY A 80 14.12 -31.68 1.14
CA GLY A 80 12.66 -31.54 1.13
C GLY A 80 12.18 -31.24 -0.29
N ARG A 81 11.32 -32.09 -0.86
CA ARG A 81 10.61 -31.79 -2.10
C ARG A 81 9.51 -30.76 -1.81
N GLU A 82 9.52 -29.64 -2.53
CA GLU A 82 8.35 -28.80 -2.66
C GLU A 82 7.42 -29.39 -3.74
N ASP A 83 6.22 -29.80 -3.34
CA ASP A 83 5.20 -30.31 -4.26
C ASP A 83 4.60 -29.16 -5.09
N GLY A 84 5.16 -28.96 -6.28
CA GLY A 84 4.62 -28.03 -7.27
C GLY A 84 3.18 -28.39 -7.67
N VAL A 85 2.32 -27.38 -7.81
CA VAL A 85 0.93 -27.55 -8.24
C VAL A 85 0.89 -28.22 -9.63
N PRO A 86 0.18 -29.35 -9.81
CA PRO A 86 0.14 -30.04 -11.11
C PRO A 86 -0.41 -29.13 -12.21
N ALA A 87 0.26 -29.10 -13.36
CA ALA A 87 -0.09 -28.22 -14.48
C ALA A 87 -1.53 -28.41 -15.00
N GLU A 88 -2.11 -29.59 -14.84
CA GLU A 88 -3.53 -29.86 -15.14
C GLU A 88 -4.47 -28.98 -14.31
N ARG A 89 -4.15 -28.73 -13.03
CA ARG A 89 -4.98 -27.94 -12.12
C ARG A 89 -4.98 -26.45 -12.45
N ALA A 90 -3.89 -25.95 -13.04
CA ALA A 90 -3.82 -24.58 -13.58
C ALA A 90 -4.60 -24.46 -14.89
N ARG A 91 -4.56 -25.49 -15.75
CA ARG A 91 -5.31 -25.57 -17.00
C ARG A 91 -6.82 -25.57 -16.77
N ASP A 92 -7.30 -26.37 -15.81
CA ASP A 92 -8.70 -26.37 -15.37
C ASP A 92 -9.16 -25.00 -14.87
N LEU A 93 -8.29 -24.26 -14.17
CA LEU A 93 -8.58 -22.92 -13.66
C LEU A 93 -8.71 -21.88 -14.78
N VAL A 94 -7.93 -22.01 -15.86
CA VAL A 94 -8.03 -21.17 -17.05
C VAL A 94 -9.29 -21.50 -17.87
N GLU A 95 -9.58 -22.79 -18.08
CA GLU A 95 -10.77 -23.24 -18.82
C GLU A 95 -12.08 -22.96 -18.07
N GLN A 96 -12.08 -22.89 -16.73
CA GLN A 96 -13.25 -22.46 -15.94
C GLN A 96 -13.52 -20.94 -16.00
N VAL A 97 -12.52 -20.13 -16.33
CA VAL A 97 -12.65 -18.66 -16.42
C VAL A 97 -13.00 -18.19 -17.84
N LEU A 98 -12.55 -18.91 -18.87
CA LEU A 98 -12.75 -18.56 -20.29
C LEU A 98 -14.21 -18.38 -20.79
N PRO A 99 -15.24 -19.13 -20.32
CA PRO A 99 -16.59 -19.10 -20.93
C PRO A 99 -17.41 -17.81 -20.75
N ARG A 100 -16.79 -16.70 -20.32
CA ARG A 100 -17.46 -15.46 -19.91
C ARG A 100 -16.91 -14.19 -20.54
N LEU A 101 -16.00 -14.29 -21.50
CA LEU A 101 -15.58 -13.14 -22.29
C LEU A 101 -16.68 -12.78 -23.29
N THR A 102 -17.14 -11.54 -23.27
CA THR A 102 -17.96 -10.99 -24.37
C THR A 102 -17.12 -10.93 -25.64
N ALA A 103 -17.75 -10.88 -26.83
CA ALA A 103 -17.03 -10.73 -28.09
C ALA A 103 -16.04 -9.55 -28.06
N TRP A 104 -16.47 -8.42 -27.47
CA TRP A 104 -15.62 -7.24 -27.23
C TRP A 104 -14.40 -7.52 -26.33
N ALA A 105 -14.59 -8.24 -25.22
CA ALA A 105 -13.49 -8.61 -24.34
C ALA A 105 -12.53 -9.60 -25.02
N SER A 106 -13.03 -10.44 -25.94
CA SER A 106 -12.23 -11.33 -26.78
C SER A 106 -11.38 -10.52 -27.78
N SER A 107 -11.96 -9.56 -28.50
CA SER A 107 -11.24 -8.68 -29.42
C SER A 107 -10.17 -7.85 -28.70
N MET A 108 -10.47 -7.29 -27.52
CA MET A 108 -9.47 -6.57 -26.71
C MET A 108 -8.34 -7.49 -26.24
N LEU A 109 -8.61 -8.75 -25.92
CA LEU A 109 -7.58 -9.74 -25.58
C LEU A 109 -6.71 -10.11 -26.78
N THR A 110 -7.27 -10.21 -27.98
CA THR A 110 -6.50 -10.39 -29.22
C THR A 110 -5.60 -9.20 -29.47
N LEU A 111 -6.14 -7.98 -29.37
CA LEU A 111 -5.39 -6.75 -29.63
C LEU A 111 -4.25 -6.53 -28.61
N LEU A 112 -4.51 -6.77 -27.32
CA LEU A 112 -3.47 -6.78 -26.27
C LEU A 112 -2.42 -7.87 -26.48
N ARG A 113 -2.79 -9.03 -27.05
CA ARG A 113 -1.82 -10.07 -27.40
C ARG A 113 -0.92 -9.67 -28.56
N VAL A 114 -1.43 -8.95 -29.57
CA VAL A 114 -0.60 -8.44 -30.67
C VAL A 114 0.35 -7.34 -30.18
N VAL A 115 -0.10 -6.43 -29.31
CA VAL A 115 0.78 -5.42 -28.70
C VAL A 115 1.82 -6.04 -27.76
N ALA A 116 1.48 -7.09 -27.00
CA ALA A 116 2.47 -7.85 -26.23
C ALA A 116 3.43 -8.66 -27.12
N LEU A 117 2.99 -9.02 -28.34
CA LEU A 117 3.86 -9.64 -29.35
C LEU A 117 4.82 -8.62 -29.96
N ASP A 118 4.45 -7.33 -30.04
CA ASP A 118 5.33 -6.25 -30.51
C ASP A 118 6.54 -6.09 -29.58
N GLU A 119 6.34 -5.98 -28.26
CA GLU A 119 7.45 -5.99 -27.29
C GLU A 119 8.29 -7.28 -27.38
N ALA A 120 7.67 -8.44 -27.59
CA ALA A 120 8.40 -9.71 -27.70
C ALA A 120 9.21 -9.84 -29.01
N ILE A 121 8.69 -9.31 -30.13
CA ILE A 121 9.33 -9.37 -31.45
C ILE A 121 10.44 -8.31 -31.58
N GLN A 122 10.26 -7.12 -31.02
CA GLN A 122 11.33 -6.11 -30.92
C GLN A 122 12.55 -6.66 -30.16
N ASN A 123 12.33 -7.51 -29.14
CA ASN A 123 13.40 -8.23 -28.44
C ASN A 123 13.97 -9.45 -29.22
N ALA A 124 13.29 -9.93 -30.27
CA ALA A 124 13.69 -11.07 -31.09
C ALA A 124 14.41 -10.69 -32.40
N GLY A 125 14.39 -9.41 -32.79
CA GLY A 125 15.19 -8.87 -33.90
C GLY A 125 14.66 -9.13 -35.32
N GLU A 126 13.50 -9.79 -35.48
CA GLU A 126 12.81 -9.83 -36.78
C GLU A 126 11.83 -8.65 -36.90
N PRO A 127 11.80 -7.93 -38.05
CA PRO A 127 10.85 -6.84 -38.24
C PRO A 127 9.43 -7.38 -38.39
N ILE A 128 8.48 -6.81 -37.65
CA ILE A 128 7.05 -7.13 -37.79
C ILE A 128 6.61 -6.76 -39.21
N PRO A 129 5.91 -7.66 -39.94
CA PRO A 129 5.33 -7.33 -41.23
C PRO A 129 4.42 -6.09 -41.13
N GLU A 130 4.73 -5.06 -41.92
CA GLU A 130 4.05 -3.76 -41.90
C GLU A 130 2.52 -3.88 -42.00
N ALA A 131 2.03 -4.85 -42.79
CA ALA A 131 0.61 -5.18 -42.90
C ALA A 131 -0.08 -5.53 -41.56
N ILE A 132 0.60 -6.19 -40.61
CA ILE A 132 0.02 -6.51 -39.29
C ILE A 132 -0.15 -5.24 -38.46
N VAL A 133 0.81 -4.31 -38.57
CA VAL A 133 0.76 -3.00 -37.90
C VAL A 133 -0.37 -2.16 -38.52
N GLU A 134 -0.52 -2.16 -39.84
CA GLU A 134 -1.63 -1.49 -40.54
C GLU A 134 -3.01 -2.07 -40.16
N ASP A 135 -3.16 -3.40 -40.09
CA ASP A 135 -4.40 -4.06 -39.66
C ASP A 135 -4.80 -3.69 -38.22
N VAL A 136 -3.84 -3.68 -37.28
CA VAL A 136 -4.08 -3.25 -35.89
C VAL A 136 -4.44 -1.77 -35.83
N HIS A 137 -3.78 -0.91 -36.61
CA HIS A 137 -4.13 0.50 -36.70
C HIS A 137 -5.52 0.72 -37.32
N ALA A 138 -5.95 -0.12 -38.27
CA ALA A 138 -7.29 -0.08 -38.84
C ALA A 138 -8.37 -0.48 -37.82
N GLU A 139 -8.17 -1.58 -37.07
CA GLU A 139 -9.10 -1.97 -35.99
C GLU A 139 -9.16 -0.91 -34.87
N LEU A 140 -8.01 -0.36 -34.46
CA LEU A 140 -7.97 0.74 -33.49
C LEU A 140 -8.69 1.99 -34.01
N ARG A 141 -8.54 2.34 -35.29
CA ARG A 141 -9.25 3.47 -35.90
C ARG A 141 -10.77 3.28 -35.86
N ILE A 142 -11.29 2.08 -36.12
CA ILE A 142 -12.72 1.76 -35.99
C ILE A 142 -13.20 1.91 -34.54
N ILE A 143 -12.39 1.46 -33.56
CA ILE A 143 -12.69 1.65 -32.13
C ILE A 143 -12.70 3.13 -31.76
N PHE A 144 -11.74 3.92 -32.24
CA PHE A 144 -11.68 5.35 -32.00
C PHE A 144 -12.86 6.09 -32.65
N GLU A 145 -13.22 5.77 -33.90
CA GLU A 145 -14.38 6.30 -34.61
C GLU A 145 -15.69 5.99 -33.85
N PHE A 146 -15.88 4.75 -33.41
CA PHE A 146 -17.04 4.35 -32.59
C PHE A 146 -17.11 5.12 -31.24
N LEU A 147 -15.97 5.43 -30.64
CA LEU A 147 -15.87 6.21 -29.41
C LEU A 147 -15.96 7.73 -29.64
N GLY A 148 -16.05 8.21 -30.88
CA GLY A 148 -15.98 9.64 -31.22
C GLY A 148 -14.62 10.28 -30.92
N VAL A 149 -13.56 9.47 -30.86
CA VAL A 149 -12.17 9.88 -30.65
C VAL A 149 -11.53 10.08 -32.02
N ASN A 150 -11.14 11.31 -32.35
CA ASN A 150 -10.27 11.54 -33.50
C ASN A 150 -8.80 11.54 -33.00
N PRO A 151 -7.99 10.52 -33.34
CA PRO A 151 -6.60 10.44 -32.87
C PRO A 151 -5.70 11.54 -33.43
N ASP A 152 -6.10 12.16 -34.56
CA ASP A 152 -5.36 13.25 -35.20
C ASP A 152 -5.77 14.64 -34.63
N SER A 153 -6.75 14.70 -33.71
CA SER A 153 -7.17 15.95 -33.07
C SER A 153 -6.55 16.12 -31.68
N ASN A 154 -5.92 17.27 -31.43
CA ASN A 154 -5.48 17.68 -30.09
C ASN A 154 -6.63 18.14 -29.19
N GLU A 155 -7.86 18.25 -29.72
CA GLU A 155 -9.04 18.53 -28.92
C GLU A 155 -9.39 17.30 -28.08
N ARG A 156 -9.71 17.49 -26.80
CA ARG A 156 -10.27 16.39 -26.00
C ARG A 156 -11.55 15.94 -26.71
N PRO A 157 -11.69 14.66 -27.07
CA PRO A 157 -12.88 14.20 -27.78
C PRO A 157 -14.11 14.54 -26.96
N ASN A 158 -15.16 15.01 -27.66
CA ASN A 158 -16.48 15.26 -27.07
C ASN A 158 -17.17 13.93 -26.75
N LEU A 159 -16.55 13.16 -25.87
CA LEU A 159 -17.06 11.90 -25.37
C LEU A 159 -18.46 12.15 -24.79
N PRO A 160 -19.47 11.34 -25.14
CA PRO A 160 -20.78 11.47 -24.53
C PRO A 160 -20.63 11.38 -23.01
N PRO A 161 -21.39 12.18 -22.24
CA PRO A 161 -21.21 12.28 -20.80
C PRO A 161 -21.30 10.88 -20.19
N LEU A 162 -20.20 10.45 -19.55
CA LEU A 162 -20.08 9.10 -19.01
C LEU A 162 -21.31 8.76 -18.17
N PRO A 163 -21.93 7.57 -18.35
CA PRO A 163 -23.16 7.22 -17.65
C PRO A 163 -22.95 7.29 -16.12
N PRO A 164 -23.96 7.71 -15.34
CA PRO A 164 -23.87 7.78 -13.88
C PRO A 164 -23.38 6.45 -13.29
N PRO A 165 -22.38 6.44 -12.40
CA PRO A 165 -21.91 5.21 -11.79
C PRO A 165 -23.02 4.49 -11.05
N ILE A 166 -23.11 3.17 -11.24
CA ILE A 166 -24.06 2.30 -10.54
C ILE A 166 -23.32 1.65 -9.36
N LEU A 167 -23.84 1.87 -8.16
CA LEU A 167 -23.32 1.33 -6.91
C LEU A 167 -24.26 0.21 -6.45
N CYS A 168 -23.86 -1.04 -6.62
CA CYS A 168 -24.55 -2.22 -6.10
C CYS A 168 -23.57 -3.15 -5.38
N THR A 169 -24.11 -4.21 -4.77
CA THR A 169 -23.31 -5.35 -4.27
C THR A 169 -22.92 -6.26 -5.45
N ASP A 170 -21.70 -6.82 -5.42
CA ASP A 170 -21.26 -7.84 -6.37
C ASP A 170 -21.89 -9.23 -6.08
N ARG A 171 -22.53 -9.38 -4.91
CA ARG A 171 -23.23 -10.61 -4.51
C ARG A 171 -24.56 -10.75 -5.26
N LEU A 172 -24.77 -11.90 -5.90
CA LEU A 172 -26.07 -12.27 -6.49
C LEU A 172 -26.95 -13.10 -5.55
N GLU A 173 -26.35 -13.72 -4.52
CA GLU A 173 -27.00 -14.68 -3.63
C GLU A 173 -26.74 -14.33 -2.15
N CYS A 174 -27.67 -14.70 -1.26
CA CYS A 174 -27.57 -14.43 0.17
C CYS A 174 -26.62 -15.40 0.88
N ILE A 175 -25.44 -14.93 1.26
CA ILE A 175 -24.44 -15.69 2.04
C ILE A 175 -24.80 -15.89 3.53
N ARG A 176 -25.93 -15.36 4.02
CA ARG A 176 -26.40 -15.55 5.42
C ARG A 176 -27.48 -16.60 5.57
N CYS A 177 -28.18 -16.94 4.50
CA CYS A 177 -29.02 -18.13 4.50
C CYS A 177 -28.12 -19.36 4.38
N PRO A 178 -28.48 -20.50 5.01
CA PRO A 178 -27.80 -21.75 4.70
C PRO A 178 -27.93 -22.06 3.20
N PRO A 179 -26.92 -22.71 2.59
CA PRO A 179 -26.96 -23.12 1.19
C PRO A 179 -27.89 -24.33 1.00
N ASN A 180 -29.18 -24.13 1.25
CA ASN A 180 -30.23 -25.08 0.88
C ASN A 180 -30.35 -25.14 -0.65
N GLU A 181 -30.93 -26.23 -1.15
CA GLU A 181 -31.05 -26.60 -2.57
C GLU A 181 -31.54 -25.46 -3.50
N THR A 182 -32.36 -24.52 -3.00
CA THR A 182 -32.77 -23.33 -3.76
C THR A 182 -31.87 -22.13 -3.46
N ARG A 183 -30.99 -21.79 -4.41
CA ARG A 183 -30.16 -20.56 -4.42
C ARG A 183 -30.99 -19.32 -4.07
N ARG A 184 -30.65 -18.63 -2.97
CA ARG A 184 -31.40 -17.48 -2.46
C ARG A 184 -30.95 -16.19 -3.14
N SER A 185 -31.43 -15.97 -4.37
CA SER A 185 -31.18 -14.75 -5.15
C SER A 185 -31.57 -13.49 -4.39
N LEU A 186 -30.69 -12.49 -4.40
CA LEU A 186 -30.96 -11.18 -3.83
C LEU A 186 -31.92 -10.39 -4.74
N ARG A 187 -32.82 -9.61 -4.13
CA ARG A 187 -33.81 -8.79 -4.84
C ARG A 187 -33.58 -7.32 -4.56
N ARG A 188 -33.87 -6.43 -5.51
CA ARG A 188 -33.88 -4.98 -5.27
C ARG A 188 -34.96 -4.66 -4.22
N ARG A 189 -34.60 -3.96 -3.13
CA ARG A 189 -35.56 -3.63 -2.07
C ARG A 189 -36.31 -2.33 -2.33
N GLU A 190 -35.57 -1.30 -2.75
CA GLU A 190 -36.03 0.08 -2.85
C GLU A 190 -35.69 0.64 -4.23
N PRO A 191 -36.33 1.74 -4.68
CA PRO A 191 -35.86 2.50 -5.84
C PRO A 191 -34.40 2.95 -5.64
N PRO A 192 -33.63 3.15 -6.72
CA PRO A 192 -32.26 3.63 -6.63
C PRO A 192 -32.21 4.97 -5.89
N LYS A 193 -31.24 5.11 -5.00
CA LYS A 193 -30.99 6.36 -4.27
C LYS A 193 -29.88 7.13 -4.97
N GLU A 194 -30.12 8.41 -5.26
CA GLU A 194 -29.07 9.29 -5.74
C GLU A 194 -28.03 9.52 -4.65
N VAL A 195 -26.76 9.34 -5.02
CA VAL A 195 -25.60 9.50 -4.16
C VAL A 195 -24.48 10.21 -4.94
N ARG A 196 -23.45 10.68 -4.25
CA ARG A 196 -22.24 11.19 -4.90
C ARG A 196 -21.05 10.30 -4.59
N VAL A 197 -20.27 9.99 -5.62
CA VAL A 197 -19.03 9.22 -5.52
C VAL A 197 -17.84 10.11 -5.89
N LEU A 198 -16.79 10.07 -5.08
CA LEU A 198 -15.47 10.60 -5.42
C LEU A 198 -14.72 9.53 -6.23
N THR A 199 -14.45 9.81 -7.50
CA THR A 199 -13.79 8.88 -8.41
C THR A 199 -12.28 8.81 -8.18
N SER A 200 -11.61 7.83 -8.80
CA SER A 200 -10.15 7.75 -8.85
C SER A 200 -9.49 8.95 -9.53
N ASN A 201 -10.19 9.65 -10.42
CA ASN A 201 -9.74 10.89 -11.06
C ASN A 201 -9.90 12.14 -10.17
N LEU A 202 -10.29 11.95 -8.89
CA LEU A 202 -10.62 13.02 -7.93
C LEU A 202 -11.79 13.91 -8.38
N GLU A 203 -12.78 13.35 -9.06
CA GLU A 203 -13.99 14.05 -9.48
C GLU A 203 -15.21 13.60 -8.67
N TRP A 204 -16.13 14.51 -8.37
CA TRP A 204 -17.44 14.14 -7.83
C TRP A 204 -18.42 13.85 -8.95
N ARG A 205 -18.95 12.63 -9.00
CA ARG A 205 -19.98 12.23 -9.95
C ARG A 205 -21.27 11.85 -9.22
N ASN A 206 -22.41 12.22 -9.81
CA ASN A 206 -23.72 11.73 -9.38
C ASN A 206 -23.86 10.26 -9.78
N ALA A 207 -24.36 9.44 -8.88
CA ALA A 207 -24.38 7.98 -8.99
C ALA A 207 -25.68 7.39 -8.41
N GLN A 208 -26.05 6.20 -8.83
CA GLN A 208 -27.25 5.50 -8.36
C GLN A 208 -26.88 4.33 -7.44
N LEU A 209 -27.30 4.39 -6.17
CA LEU A 209 -27.12 3.33 -5.18
C LEU A 209 -28.32 2.37 -5.19
N PHE A 210 -28.06 1.10 -5.48
CA PHE A 210 -29.01 0.00 -5.38
C PHE A 210 -28.69 -0.86 -4.15
N VAL A 211 -29.64 -0.94 -3.22
CA VAL A 211 -29.56 -1.84 -2.06
C VAL A 211 -30.34 -3.11 -2.37
N ALA A 212 -29.63 -4.23 -2.40
CA ALA A 212 -30.24 -5.55 -2.57
C ALA A 212 -30.64 -6.13 -1.21
N HIS A 213 -31.59 -7.07 -1.17
CA HIS A 213 -31.99 -7.75 0.06
C HIS A 213 -32.30 -9.23 -0.18
N CYS A 214 -32.17 -10.03 0.88
CA CYS A 214 -32.67 -11.40 0.89
C CYS A 214 -34.12 -11.43 1.36
N VAL A 215 -35.02 -12.00 0.56
CA VAL A 215 -36.45 -12.14 0.89
C VAL A 215 -36.74 -13.12 2.04
N VAL A 216 -35.76 -13.91 2.47
CA VAL A 216 -35.93 -14.92 3.55
C VAL A 216 -35.47 -14.37 4.90
N CYS A 217 -34.22 -13.91 5.00
CA CYS A 217 -33.65 -13.42 6.26
C CYS A 217 -33.63 -11.89 6.41
N ASN A 218 -34.18 -11.15 5.44
CA ASN A 218 -34.26 -9.69 5.41
C ASN A 218 -32.91 -8.97 5.61
N SER A 219 -31.80 -9.62 5.26
CA SER A 219 -30.49 -8.99 5.18
C SER A 219 -30.45 -8.00 4.00
N GLU A 220 -29.78 -6.86 4.19
CA GLU A 220 -29.55 -5.85 3.15
C GLU A 220 -28.09 -5.84 2.74
N TYR A 221 -27.83 -5.84 1.44
CA TYR A 221 -26.51 -5.81 0.83
C TYR A 221 -26.27 -4.45 0.16
N TYR A 222 -25.22 -3.77 0.62
CA TYR A 222 -24.66 -2.54 0.09
C TYR A 222 -23.37 -2.88 -0.70
N PRO A 223 -22.83 -1.96 -1.50
CA PRO A 223 -21.56 -2.17 -2.20
C PRO A 223 -20.37 -2.50 -1.30
N ASP A 224 -20.36 -2.02 -0.05
CA ASP A 224 -19.20 -2.11 0.86
C ASP A 224 -19.41 -3.03 2.07
N SER A 225 -20.62 -3.56 2.24
CA SER A 225 -21.04 -4.24 3.46
C SER A 225 -22.42 -4.88 3.29
N TYR A 226 -22.77 -5.80 4.17
CA TYR A 226 -24.15 -6.23 4.34
C TYR A 226 -24.57 -6.16 5.80
N THR A 227 -25.88 -6.11 6.03
CA THR A 227 -26.48 -5.98 7.36
C THR A 227 -27.59 -7.00 7.55
N TYR A 228 -27.79 -7.45 8.79
CA TYR A 228 -28.80 -8.43 9.15
C TYR A 228 -29.28 -8.21 10.59
N ALA A 229 -30.51 -8.62 10.88
CA ALA A 229 -31.04 -8.60 12.24
C ALA A 229 -30.46 -9.76 13.08
N THR A 230 -30.15 -9.51 14.34
CA THR A 230 -29.93 -10.53 15.37
C THR A 230 -30.91 -10.30 16.53
N PRO A 231 -31.43 -11.38 17.17
CA PRO A 231 -32.37 -11.24 18.28
C PRO A 231 -31.82 -10.43 19.46
N ALA A 232 -30.52 -10.57 19.75
CA ALA A 232 -29.91 -10.02 20.97
C ALA A 232 -29.34 -8.60 20.84
N THR A 233 -28.91 -8.16 19.64
CA THR A 233 -28.15 -6.90 19.47
C THR A 233 -28.69 -5.98 18.37
N GLY A 234 -29.95 -6.15 17.97
CA GLY A 234 -30.54 -5.40 16.86
C GLY A 234 -29.89 -5.73 15.52
N ARG A 235 -29.59 -4.72 14.67
CA ARG A 235 -28.92 -4.96 13.39
C ARG A 235 -27.41 -4.97 13.52
N ARG A 236 -26.79 -6.04 13.02
CA ARG A 236 -25.34 -6.15 12.80
C ARG A 236 -24.98 -5.86 11.35
N GLN A 237 -23.73 -5.53 11.13
CA GLN A 237 -23.08 -5.31 9.84
C GLN A 237 -21.86 -6.23 9.75
N VAL A 238 -21.58 -6.70 8.55
CA VAL A 238 -20.34 -7.37 8.13
C VAL A 238 -19.81 -6.59 6.93
N LEU A 239 -18.50 -6.41 6.86
CA LEU A 239 -17.85 -5.64 5.80
C LEU A 239 -17.60 -6.54 4.59
N GLU A 240 -17.89 -6.08 3.39
CA GLU A 240 -17.40 -6.74 2.18
C GLU A 240 -15.90 -6.44 2.08
N TYR A 241 -15.06 -7.44 1.80
CA TYR A 241 -13.61 -7.31 2.00
C TYR A 241 -12.87 -6.66 0.81
N SER A 242 -13.42 -6.76 -0.41
CA SER A 242 -12.85 -6.20 -1.63
C SER A 242 -13.84 -5.32 -2.43
N PRO A 243 -14.53 -4.35 -1.81
CA PRO A 243 -15.57 -3.57 -2.48
C PRO A 243 -14.97 -2.54 -3.44
N ALA A 244 -15.66 -2.24 -4.54
CA ALA A 244 -15.25 -1.19 -5.47
C ALA A 244 -15.36 0.23 -4.87
N PHE A 245 -16.30 0.43 -3.94
CA PHE A 245 -16.62 1.72 -3.33
C PHE A 245 -16.70 1.62 -1.81
N PHE A 246 -16.44 2.72 -1.09
CA PHE A 246 -16.60 2.83 0.36
C PHE A 246 -17.57 3.94 0.74
N ARG A 247 -18.46 3.69 1.71
CA ARG A 247 -19.32 4.73 2.28
C ARG A 247 -18.57 5.58 3.30
N ILE A 248 -18.25 6.82 2.91
CA ILE A 248 -17.50 7.76 3.76
C ILE A 248 -18.40 8.70 4.59
N SER A 249 -19.71 8.74 4.31
CA SER A 249 -20.68 9.59 5.01
C SER A 249 -22.03 8.91 5.24
N LYS A 250 -22.74 9.33 6.30
CA LYS A 250 -24.16 8.98 6.47
C LYS A 250 -25.02 9.56 5.34
N HIS A 251 -24.67 10.77 4.86
CA HIS A 251 -25.40 11.56 3.85
C HIS A 251 -25.06 11.17 2.38
N GLY A 252 -24.95 9.88 2.07
CA GLY A 252 -24.81 9.42 0.68
C GLY A 252 -23.54 9.87 -0.06
N LEU A 253 -22.43 10.09 0.65
CA LEU A 253 -21.11 10.26 0.01
C LEU A 253 -20.33 8.95 0.05
N TRP A 254 -19.80 8.60 -1.12
CA TRP A 254 -18.98 7.42 -1.39
C TRP A 254 -17.64 7.84 -2.00
N ALA A 255 -16.66 6.94 -1.98
CA ALA A 255 -15.41 7.09 -2.73
C ALA A 255 -15.00 5.75 -3.33
N GLU A 256 -14.35 5.77 -4.50
CA GLU A 256 -13.72 4.58 -5.08
C GLU A 256 -12.59 4.05 -4.20
N ARG A 257 -12.42 2.73 -4.16
CA ARG A 257 -11.34 2.06 -3.40
C ARG A 257 -9.94 2.54 -3.81
N ARG A 258 -9.76 2.93 -5.08
CA ARG A 258 -8.51 3.53 -5.59
C ARG A 258 -8.11 4.82 -4.84
N VAL A 259 -9.07 5.64 -4.40
CA VAL A 259 -8.80 6.84 -3.59
C VAL A 259 -8.30 6.46 -2.19
N ALA A 260 -8.85 5.39 -1.60
CA ALA A 260 -8.38 4.88 -0.30
C ALA A 260 -6.98 4.23 -0.38
N LEU A 261 -6.69 3.55 -1.49
CA LEU A 261 -5.34 3.03 -1.79
C LEU A 261 -4.32 4.16 -1.96
N ALA A 262 -4.70 5.25 -2.64
CA ALA A 262 -3.87 6.45 -2.72
C ALA A 262 -3.62 7.04 -1.32
N GLN A 263 -4.66 7.20 -0.51
CA GLN A 263 -4.56 7.68 0.87
C GLN A 263 -3.59 6.84 1.72
N GLU A 264 -3.73 5.52 1.69
CA GLU A 264 -2.85 4.59 2.40
C GLU A 264 -1.39 4.72 1.94
N ARG A 265 -1.15 4.77 0.62
CA ARG A 265 0.20 4.99 0.08
C ARG A 265 0.79 6.32 0.53
N THR A 266 -0.01 7.40 0.58
CA THR A 266 0.44 8.72 1.04
C THR A 266 0.77 8.73 2.54
N LEU A 267 -0.01 8.03 3.36
CA LEU A 267 0.27 7.83 4.79
C LEU A 267 1.57 7.05 5.02
N VAL A 268 1.76 5.93 4.32
CA VAL A 268 2.93 5.07 4.53
C VAL A 268 4.21 5.72 3.98
N ARG A 269 4.18 6.22 2.74
CA ARG A 269 5.38 6.75 2.05
C ARG A 269 5.74 8.17 2.48
N PHE A 270 4.77 9.06 2.61
CA PHE A 270 5.00 10.49 2.89
C PHE A 270 4.65 10.90 4.32
N ARG A 271 4.25 9.95 5.18
CA ARG A 271 3.82 10.17 6.58
C ARG A 271 2.76 11.28 6.72
N ALA A 272 1.95 11.49 5.67
CA ALA A 272 0.94 12.54 5.62
C ALA A 272 -0.32 12.14 6.41
N GLY A 273 -0.70 12.93 7.40
CA GLY A 273 -1.91 12.66 8.20
C GLY A 273 -3.22 12.73 7.39
N TRP A 274 -4.28 12.11 7.89
CA TRP A 274 -5.60 12.06 7.23
C TRP A 274 -6.19 13.44 6.91
N SER A 275 -5.92 14.43 7.77
CA SER A 275 -6.28 15.83 7.52
C SER A 275 -5.52 16.40 6.33
N ASN A 276 -4.19 16.28 6.30
CA ASN A 276 -3.37 16.76 5.18
C ASN A 276 -3.78 16.13 3.85
N PHE A 277 -4.14 14.84 3.85
CA PHE A 277 -4.66 14.17 2.65
C PHE A 277 -6.05 14.71 2.22
N ALA A 278 -6.91 15.04 3.18
CA ALA A 278 -8.20 15.67 2.91
C ALA A 278 -8.03 17.07 2.31
N ASP A 279 -7.11 17.86 2.87
CA ASP A 279 -6.80 19.21 2.40
C ASP A 279 -6.19 19.16 1.00
N TRP A 280 -5.21 18.27 0.76
CA TRP A 280 -4.66 18.03 -0.58
C TRP A 280 -5.72 17.63 -1.62
N ILE A 281 -6.62 16.69 -1.32
CA ILE A 281 -7.75 16.36 -2.21
C ILE A 281 -8.65 17.59 -2.44
N ASN A 282 -8.93 18.38 -1.40
CA ASN A 282 -9.76 19.58 -1.52
C ASN A 282 -9.14 20.70 -2.37
N ASP A 283 -7.82 20.73 -2.47
CA ASP A 283 -7.08 21.64 -3.35
C ASP A 283 -7.10 21.15 -4.81
N GLN A 284 -7.24 19.84 -5.05
CA GLN A 284 -7.45 19.27 -6.40
C GLN A 284 -8.92 19.33 -6.87
N LEU A 285 -9.88 19.46 -5.94
CA LEU A 285 -11.30 19.46 -6.24
C LEU A 285 -11.79 20.84 -6.73
N PRO A 286 -12.20 21.01 -8.01
CA PRO A 286 -12.62 22.30 -8.54
C PRO A 286 -13.93 22.80 -7.92
N HIS A 287 -14.77 21.89 -7.41
CA HIS A 287 -16.14 22.18 -6.97
C HIS A 287 -16.49 21.50 -5.64
N ARG A 288 -17.52 22.03 -4.96
CA ARG A 288 -18.10 21.41 -3.76
C ARG A 288 -18.81 20.10 -4.13
N PRO A 289 -18.86 19.09 -3.24
CA PRO A 289 -18.51 19.14 -1.81
C PRO A 289 -17.01 18.97 -1.56
N ARG A 290 -16.51 19.58 -0.48
CA ARG A 290 -15.16 19.26 0.03
C ARG A 290 -15.23 18.01 0.91
N ILE A 291 -14.21 17.16 0.85
CA ILE A 291 -14.06 16.04 1.77
C ILE A 291 -13.62 16.59 3.14
N THR A 292 -14.42 16.30 4.17
CA THR A 292 -14.08 16.69 5.55
C THR A 292 -13.00 15.77 6.14
N HIS A 293 -12.23 16.25 7.11
CA HIS A 293 -11.25 15.43 7.84
C HIS A 293 -11.89 14.17 8.46
N ARG A 294 -13.16 14.24 8.88
CA ARG A 294 -13.93 13.08 9.39
C ARG A 294 -14.22 12.03 8.30
N GLN A 295 -14.54 12.47 7.09
CA GLN A 295 -14.77 11.57 5.94
C GLN A 295 -13.47 10.96 5.43
N SER A 296 -12.38 11.74 5.36
CA SER A 296 -11.04 11.25 5.05
C SER A 296 -10.55 10.21 6.07
N ARG A 297 -10.76 10.46 7.38
CA ARG A 297 -10.53 9.47 8.43
C ARG A 297 -11.39 8.21 8.26
N ARG A 298 -12.66 8.35 7.87
CA ARG A 298 -13.55 7.19 7.63
C ARG A 298 -13.07 6.37 6.43
N LEU A 299 -12.67 7.02 5.33
CA LEU A 299 -12.13 6.36 4.14
C LEU A 299 -10.92 5.48 4.48
N PHE A 300 -9.93 6.05 5.17
CA PHE A 300 -8.75 5.30 5.61
C PHE A 300 -9.14 4.13 6.52
N LEU A 301 -9.95 4.37 7.55
CA LEU A 301 -10.33 3.32 8.49
C LEU A 301 -11.15 2.20 7.84
N GLU A 302 -12.06 2.49 6.90
CA GLU A 302 -12.81 1.46 6.17
C GLU A 302 -11.88 0.57 5.35
N HIS A 303 -10.99 1.17 4.56
CA HIS A 303 -10.04 0.44 3.71
C HIS A 303 -9.00 -0.34 4.52
N PHE A 304 -8.32 0.32 5.47
CA PHE A 304 -7.26 -0.27 6.28
C PHE A 304 -7.79 -1.37 7.21
N SER A 305 -8.98 -1.21 7.79
CA SER A 305 -9.59 -2.26 8.62
C SER A 305 -9.86 -3.53 7.82
N ARG A 306 -10.36 -3.43 6.57
CA ARG A 306 -10.55 -4.61 5.71
C ARG A 306 -9.24 -5.30 5.37
N ARG A 307 -8.19 -4.53 5.06
CA ARG A 307 -6.85 -5.07 4.84
C ARG A 307 -6.33 -5.85 6.05
N LEU A 308 -6.45 -5.28 7.26
CA LEU A 308 -6.07 -5.97 8.49
C LEU A 308 -6.92 -7.24 8.72
N LEU A 309 -8.24 -7.15 8.54
CA LEU A 309 -9.13 -8.30 8.72
C LEU A 309 -8.80 -9.46 7.77
N ILE A 310 -8.44 -9.18 6.52
CA ILE A 310 -7.93 -10.19 5.57
C ILE A 310 -6.59 -10.75 6.06
N ALA A 311 -5.62 -9.89 6.41
CA ALA A 311 -4.28 -10.30 6.82
C ALA A 311 -4.28 -11.18 8.09
N HIS A 312 -5.28 -11.03 8.96
CA HIS A 312 -5.45 -11.82 10.19
C HIS A 312 -6.50 -12.93 10.08
N LEU A 313 -7.00 -13.23 8.86
CA LEU A 313 -8.02 -14.27 8.60
C LEU A 313 -9.32 -14.10 9.43
N LYS A 314 -9.73 -12.84 9.64
CA LYS A 314 -10.93 -12.44 10.40
C LYS A 314 -12.08 -11.94 9.53
N GLN A 315 -11.92 -11.89 8.20
CA GLN A 315 -12.91 -11.30 7.30
C GLN A 315 -14.32 -11.94 7.37
N GLU A 316 -14.42 -13.23 7.73
CA GLU A 316 -15.71 -13.95 7.80
C GLU A 316 -16.38 -13.87 9.18
N SER A 317 -15.58 -13.81 10.25
CA SER A 317 -16.06 -13.76 11.64
C SER A 317 -16.35 -12.34 12.14
N PHE A 318 -15.71 -11.33 11.54
CA PHE A 318 -15.83 -9.94 11.95
C PHE A 318 -17.24 -9.36 11.71
N SER A 319 -17.87 -8.88 12.78
CA SER A 319 -19.13 -8.13 12.70
C SER A 319 -19.22 -7.03 13.76
N LEU A 320 -19.89 -5.94 13.40
CA LEU A 320 -20.07 -4.75 14.23
C LEU A 320 -21.54 -4.24 14.18
N PRO A 321 -21.96 -3.30 15.04
CA PRO A 321 -23.29 -2.70 14.95
C PRO A 321 -23.54 -2.02 13.59
N ALA A 322 -24.77 -2.10 13.08
CA ALA A 322 -25.09 -1.51 11.78
C ALA A 322 -24.90 0.01 11.76
N HIS A 323 -24.30 0.51 10.67
CA HIS A 323 -24.01 1.94 10.47
C HIS A 323 -23.08 2.55 11.56
N ALA A 324 -22.23 1.71 12.15
CA ALA A 324 -21.22 2.09 13.15
C ALA A 324 -20.37 3.30 12.74
N SER A 325 -20.05 4.15 13.71
CA SER A 325 -19.17 5.32 13.52
C SER A 325 -17.72 4.92 13.23
N ALA A 326 -16.88 5.88 12.80
CA ALA A 326 -15.45 5.63 12.60
C ALA A 326 -14.73 5.19 13.89
N ALA A 327 -15.19 5.66 15.05
CA ALA A 327 -14.66 5.25 16.35
C ALA A 327 -15.04 3.79 16.68
N VAL A 328 -16.33 3.44 16.54
CA VAL A 328 -16.85 2.09 16.81
C VAL A 328 -16.23 1.05 15.87
N LEU A 329 -16.02 1.38 14.59
CA LEU A 329 -15.29 0.52 13.65
C LEU A 329 -13.87 0.26 14.16
N ALA A 330 -13.10 1.30 14.49
CA ALA A 330 -11.73 1.16 14.96
C ALA A 330 -11.64 0.41 16.30
N GLU A 331 -12.61 0.61 17.19
CA GLU A 331 -12.73 -0.12 18.46
C GLU A 331 -12.97 -1.61 18.24
N HIS A 332 -13.96 -1.98 17.43
CA HIS A 332 -14.21 -3.38 17.07
C HIS A 332 -12.99 -4.03 16.41
N VAL A 333 -12.34 -3.35 15.45
CA VAL A 333 -11.14 -3.89 14.77
C VAL A 333 -10.00 -4.09 15.75
N ARG A 334 -9.76 -3.14 16.66
CA ARG A 334 -8.77 -3.31 17.74
C ARG A 334 -9.13 -4.45 18.69
N ARG A 335 -10.41 -4.69 18.99
CA ARG A 335 -10.81 -5.81 19.85
C ARG A 335 -10.59 -7.17 19.19
N GLU A 336 -10.86 -7.28 17.89
CA GLU A 336 -10.77 -8.56 17.14
C GLU A 336 -9.35 -8.91 16.67
N ILE A 337 -8.50 -7.89 16.43
CA ILE A 337 -7.12 -8.06 15.93
C ILE A 337 -6.08 -7.71 16.99
N GLY A 338 -6.36 -6.73 17.84
CA GLY A 338 -5.40 -6.12 18.77
C GLY A 338 -5.78 -6.26 20.25
N ALA A 339 -6.49 -7.33 20.63
CA ALA A 339 -6.84 -7.62 22.03
C ALA A 339 -5.62 -7.58 22.99
N ASN A 340 -4.42 -7.84 22.45
CA ASN A 340 -3.14 -7.77 23.14
C ASN A 340 -2.32 -6.52 22.71
N GLY A 341 -2.96 -5.34 22.65
CA GLY A 341 -2.29 -4.08 22.30
C GLY A 341 -1.87 -3.93 20.83
N GLY A 342 -2.48 -4.71 19.92
CA GLY A 342 -2.03 -4.80 18.53
C GLY A 342 -0.75 -5.63 18.33
N VAL A 343 -0.25 -6.29 19.37
CA VAL A 343 0.92 -7.17 19.24
C VAL A 343 0.53 -8.44 18.50
N LEU A 344 1.16 -8.65 17.35
CA LEU A 344 1.24 -9.96 16.71
C LEU A 344 1.87 -10.94 17.72
N PRO A 345 1.24 -12.09 18.07
CA PRO A 345 1.86 -13.04 19.00
C PRO A 345 3.28 -13.42 18.58
N SER A 346 3.49 -13.63 17.28
CA SER A 346 4.79 -13.88 16.66
C SER A 346 5.83 -12.76 16.81
N ALA A 347 5.45 -11.52 17.15
CA ALA A 347 6.40 -10.46 17.47
C ALA A 347 7.02 -10.64 18.87
N PHE A 348 6.37 -11.38 19.78
CA PHE A 348 6.98 -11.84 21.03
C PHE A 348 7.76 -13.15 20.85
N ASP A 349 7.44 -13.95 19.85
CA ASP A 349 8.22 -15.16 19.50
C ASP A 349 9.46 -14.85 18.64
N HIS A 350 9.44 -13.74 17.89
CA HIS A 350 10.59 -13.25 17.13
C HIS A 350 11.63 -12.61 18.05
N GLY A 351 12.57 -13.44 18.51
CA GLY A 351 13.80 -13.03 19.19
C GLY A 351 15.04 -13.25 18.34
N CYS A 352 15.08 -12.75 17.10
CA CYS A 352 16.31 -12.86 16.30
C CYS A 352 17.43 -11.96 16.86
N THR A 353 18.68 -12.29 16.51
CA THR A 353 19.89 -11.53 16.87
C THR A 353 19.92 -10.09 16.32
N GLN A 354 19.03 -9.73 15.38
CA GLN A 354 18.85 -8.38 14.87
C GLN A 354 17.85 -7.52 15.69
N CYS A 355 17.08 -8.12 16.60
CA CYS A 355 16.09 -7.41 17.45
C CYS A 355 16.37 -7.57 18.96
N THR A 356 17.20 -8.53 19.32
CA THR A 356 17.76 -8.73 20.66
C THR A 356 19.27 -8.55 20.57
N HIS A 357 19.80 -7.52 21.24
CA HIS A 357 21.25 -7.26 21.27
C HIS A 357 21.80 -7.42 22.67
N VAL A 358 23.09 -7.78 22.76
CA VAL A 358 23.83 -7.66 24.03
C VAL A 358 23.75 -6.21 24.47
N LYS A 359 23.45 -5.98 25.76
CA LYS A 359 23.36 -4.63 26.31
C LYS A 359 24.70 -3.92 26.14
N ARG A 360 24.69 -2.85 25.36
CA ARG A 360 25.83 -1.93 25.23
C ARG A 360 25.86 -0.99 26.43
N TYR A 361 27.03 -0.86 27.02
CA TYR A 361 27.33 0.11 28.08
C TYR A 361 28.05 1.32 27.47
N HIS A 362 28.18 2.39 28.24
CA HIS A 362 28.80 3.63 27.78
C HIS A 362 30.22 3.43 27.20
N ALA A 363 31.01 2.55 27.82
CA ALA A 363 32.34 2.17 27.34
C ALA A 363 32.33 1.44 25.98
N ASP A 364 31.28 0.67 25.66
CA ASP A 364 31.14 0.05 24.34
C ASP A 364 30.85 1.10 23.27
N LEU A 365 29.96 2.06 23.58
CA LEU A 365 29.64 3.16 22.67
C LEU A 365 30.89 3.99 22.34
N ILE A 366 31.70 4.34 23.36
CA ILE A 366 32.99 5.04 23.14
C ILE A 366 33.91 4.21 22.22
N ARG A 367 34.00 2.89 22.44
CA ARG A 367 34.81 1.97 21.62
C ARG A 367 34.30 1.89 20.17
N GLU A 368 32.99 2.05 19.96
CA GLU A 368 32.30 2.16 18.67
C GLU A 368 32.32 3.59 18.08
N GLY A 369 33.18 4.49 18.58
CA GLY A 369 33.34 5.84 18.03
C GLY A 369 32.34 6.89 18.52
N PHE A 370 31.58 6.62 19.58
CA PHE A 370 30.74 7.64 20.22
C PHE A 370 31.60 8.70 20.91
N VAL A 371 31.88 9.78 20.19
CA VAL A 371 32.57 10.96 20.74
C VAL A 371 31.58 11.75 21.60
N GLN A 372 31.68 11.59 22.91
CA GLN A 372 30.98 12.46 23.85
C GLN A 372 31.78 13.75 24.06
N ASP A 373 31.73 14.64 23.07
CA ASP A 373 32.13 16.03 23.29
C ASP A 373 31.33 16.58 24.48
N GLY A 374 32.04 17.15 25.46
CA GLY A 374 31.57 17.39 26.83
C GLY A 374 30.43 18.42 27.00
N GLN A 375 29.69 18.72 25.93
CA GLN A 375 28.61 19.70 25.85
C GLN A 375 27.27 19.08 25.42
N GLY A 376 27.06 17.78 25.68
CA GLY A 376 25.75 17.14 25.53
C GLY A 376 25.33 16.83 24.10
N GLY A 377 26.30 16.52 23.23
CA GLY A 377 26.03 16.10 21.85
C GLY A 377 25.18 14.82 21.78
N VAL A 378 24.16 14.83 20.90
CA VAL A 378 23.32 13.66 20.61
C VAL A 378 23.99 12.83 19.51
N GLY A 379 24.99 12.03 19.89
CA GLY A 379 25.62 11.08 18.98
C GLY A 379 24.78 9.82 18.74
N VAL A 380 24.99 9.15 17.61
CA VAL A 380 24.46 7.81 17.31
C VAL A 380 25.66 6.90 17.01
N ALA A 381 25.90 5.90 17.87
CA ALA A 381 26.98 4.94 17.66
C ALA A 381 26.64 3.95 16.54
N GLY A 382 27.66 3.49 15.80
CA GLY A 382 27.49 2.50 14.73
C GLY A 382 26.92 3.03 13.42
N ILE A 383 27.06 4.33 13.14
CA ILE A 383 27.04 4.84 11.77
C ILE A 383 28.49 4.81 11.29
N ASP A 384 28.83 3.84 10.45
CA ASP A 384 30.13 3.78 9.79
C ASP A 384 30.20 4.92 8.74
N GLU A 385 30.82 6.05 9.08
CA GLU A 385 31.21 7.04 8.08
C GLU A 385 32.50 6.58 7.38
N PRO A 386 32.49 6.59 6.05
CA PRO A 386 33.09 7.76 5.39
C PRO A 386 32.29 8.31 4.20
N ASP A 387 31.02 7.93 4.02
CA ASP A 387 30.30 8.11 2.74
C ASP A 387 29.36 9.33 2.67
N LEU A 388 29.50 10.30 3.59
CA LEU A 388 28.80 11.58 3.50
C LEU A 388 29.77 12.74 3.68
N ASN A 389 29.89 13.57 2.63
CA ASN A 389 30.19 14.99 2.75
C ASN A 389 29.02 15.70 3.45
N ALA A 390 28.75 15.36 4.70
CA ALA A 390 27.83 16.06 5.58
C ALA A 390 28.50 17.40 5.96
N GLY A 391 28.39 18.38 5.06
CA GLY A 391 29.03 19.69 5.20
C GLY A 391 28.77 20.29 6.57
N GLU A 392 29.85 20.82 7.17
CA GLU A 392 29.93 21.27 8.57
C GLU A 392 28.61 21.79 9.11
N LEU A 393 27.92 20.97 9.91
CA LEU A 393 26.80 21.46 10.70
C LEU A 393 27.36 22.50 11.65
N PRO A 394 26.94 23.78 11.56
CA PRO A 394 27.55 24.85 12.33
C PRO A 394 27.42 24.52 13.81
N ALA A 395 28.55 24.49 14.52
CA ALA A 395 28.65 24.05 15.89
C ALA A 395 27.57 24.74 16.74
N ALA A 396 26.51 23.99 17.04
CA ALA A 396 25.38 24.50 17.76
C ALA A 396 25.81 24.66 19.22
N HIS A 397 26.28 25.86 19.58
CA HIS A 397 26.68 26.19 20.94
C HIS A 397 25.59 25.73 21.91
N ALA A 398 25.88 24.65 22.64
CA ALA A 398 24.95 24.12 23.61
C ALA A 398 24.71 25.20 24.67
N ALA A 399 23.48 25.70 24.73
CA ALA A 399 23.11 26.62 25.79
C ALA A 399 23.39 25.91 27.14
N PRO A 400 24.08 26.56 28.10
CA PRO A 400 24.39 25.92 29.37
C PRO A 400 23.10 25.42 30.01
N LEU A 401 23.14 24.17 30.49
CA LEU A 401 22.00 23.56 31.15
C LEU A 401 21.57 24.45 32.34
N PRO A 402 20.26 24.77 32.47
CA PRO A 402 19.81 25.67 33.51
C PRO A 402 20.12 25.11 34.91
N GLU A 403 20.62 26.00 35.76
CA GLU A 403 20.94 25.70 37.17
C GLU A 403 19.70 25.15 37.90
N GLY A 404 19.87 24.06 38.66
CA GLY A 404 18.78 23.44 39.43
C GLY A 404 18.05 22.27 38.77
N LEU A 405 18.49 21.79 37.59
CA LEU A 405 18.07 20.46 37.12
C LEU A 405 18.55 19.36 38.10
N PRO A 406 17.76 18.30 38.34
CA PRO A 406 18.23 17.16 39.11
C PRO A 406 19.48 16.55 38.45
N PRO A 407 20.44 16.02 39.23
CA PRO A 407 21.61 15.38 38.66
C PRO A 407 21.18 14.28 37.70
N ALA A 408 21.86 14.17 36.56
CA ALA A 408 21.58 13.12 35.59
C ALA A 408 21.62 11.75 36.30
N PRO A 409 20.67 10.83 35.98
CA PRO A 409 20.68 9.51 36.59
C PRO A 409 22.04 8.86 36.37
N ALA A 410 22.60 8.25 37.42
CA ALA A 410 23.93 7.67 37.36
C ALA A 410 24.06 6.73 36.16
N ALA A 411 25.10 6.95 35.35
CA ALA A 411 25.37 6.11 34.20
C ALA A 411 25.45 4.65 34.65
N GLN A 412 24.71 3.77 33.98
CA GLN A 412 24.68 2.37 34.39
C GLN A 412 26.06 1.75 34.19
N GLN A 413 26.64 1.27 35.29
CA GLN A 413 27.96 0.66 35.30
C GLN A 413 27.96 -0.65 34.50
N GLU A 414 29.10 -0.94 33.88
CA GLU A 414 29.35 -2.23 33.22
C GLU A 414 29.40 -3.35 34.29
N PRO A 415 28.98 -4.59 33.98
CA PRO A 415 29.12 -5.73 34.89
C PRO A 415 30.61 -6.00 35.19
N GLU A 416 30.91 -6.69 36.28
CA GLU A 416 32.30 -7.04 36.59
C GLU A 416 32.88 -7.99 35.52
N GLN A 417 34.21 -7.97 35.37
CA GLN A 417 34.88 -8.69 34.28
C GLN A 417 34.70 -10.22 34.42
N GLY A 418 33.77 -10.77 33.64
CA GLY A 418 33.38 -12.18 33.67
C GLY A 418 31.90 -12.42 33.95
N GLU A 419 31.17 -11.40 34.41
CA GLU A 419 29.71 -11.47 34.57
C GLU A 419 28.98 -11.47 33.21
N THR A 420 27.86 -12.19 33.14
CA THR A 420 27.06 -12.26 31.91
C THR A 420 26.33 -10.94 31.67
N ARG A 421 26.74 -10.21 30.62
CA ARG A 421 26.02 -9.02 30.17
C ARG A 421 24.56 -9.38 29.82
N GLY A 422 23.63 -8.61 30.37
CA GLY A 422 22.21 -8.74 30.02
C GLY A 422 21.92 -8.42 28.55
N TYR A 423 20.75 -8.82 28.08
CA TYR A 423 20.27 -8.50 26.73
C TYR A 423 19.24 -7.37 26.77
N VAL A 424 19.25 -6.51 25.75
CA VAL A 424 18.19 -5.53 25.49
C VAL A 424 17.34 -6.05 24.34
N ARG A 425 16.06 -6.27 24.59
CA ARG A 425 15.06 -6.56 23.55
C ARG A 425 14.39 -5.26 23.13
N MET A 426 14.61 -4.82 21.90
CA MET A 426 13.94 -3.63 21.37
C MET A 426 12.60 -4.01 20.75
N ALA A 427 11.50 -3.53 21.33
CA ALA A 427 10.20 -3.53 20.68
C ALA A 427 10.05 -2.25 19.84
N VAL A 428 10.19 -2.37 18.52
CA VAL A 428 9.93 -1.24 17.60
C VAL A 428 8.42 -0.97 17.55
N MET A 429 7.95 -0.04 18.38
CA MET A 429 6.65 0.60 18.20
C MET A 429 6.78 1.64 17.08
N ASP A 430 5.85 1.68 16.10
CA ASP A 430 5.91 2.61 14.95
C ASP A 430 5.88 4.07 15.42
N GLY A 431 7.08 4.64 15.54
CA GLY A 431 7.36 5.89 16.24
C GLY A 431 7.00 7.15 15.46
N LYS A 432 5.81 7.23 14.84
CA LYS A 432 5.20 8.49 14.36
C LYS A 432 3.74 8.33 13.91
N THR A 433 2.80 8.39 14.84
CA THR A 433 1.56 9.18 14.66
C THR A 433 0.86 9.41 16.00
N VAL A 434 1.02 10.61 16.55
CA VAL A 434 0.52 11.00 17.89
C VAL A 434 1.12 10.13 18.99
N THR A 435 2.21 10.60 19.60
CA THR A 435 2.45 10.25 21.01
C THR A 435 1.17 10.60 21.76
N HIS A 436 0.50 9.60 22.34
CA HIS A 436 -0.57 9.88 23.29
C HIS A 436 0.04 10.80 24.34
N ARG A 437 -0.43 12.05 24.42
CA ARG A 437 -0.09 12.90 25.54
C ARG A 437 -0.58 12.14 26.77
N LYS A 438 0.37 11.67 27.58
CA LYS A 438 0.10 11.15 28.91
C LYS A 438 -0.17 12.33 29.85
N CYS A 439 -0.73 12.03 31.01
CA CYS A 439 -0.73 12.93 32.15
C CYS A 439 0.68 13.54 32.38
N ALA A 440 0.73 14.79 32.84
CA ALA A 440 1.98 15.50 33.11
C ALA A 440 2.74 15.01 34.37
N LEU A 441 2.13 14.13 35.16
CA LEU A 441 2.80 13.36 36.20
C LEU A 441 3.62 12.23 35.57
N ASP A 442 4.88 12.07 35.98
CA ASP A 442 5.82 11.16 35.31
C ASP A 442 5.44 9.68 35.40
N ASP A 443 4.87 9.28 36.54
CA ASP A 443 4.37 7.95 36.88
C ASP A 443 2.98 7.66 36.28
N CYS A 444 2.18 8.69 36.00
CA CYS A 444 0.82 8.52 35.50
C CYS A 444 0.78 8.24 33.98
N ARG A 445 0.22 7.07 33.63
CA ARG A 445 -0.01 6.65 32.23
C ARG A 445 -1.42 6.97 31.71
N GLY A 446 -2.25 7.66 32.49
CA GLY A 446 -3.62 8.02 32.11
C GLY A 446 -3.66 8.93 30.86
N PRO A 447 -4.63 8.75 29.95
CA PRO A 447 -4.80 9.61 28.79
C PRO A 447 -5.30 11.00 29.22
N LEU A 448 -4.89 12.06 28.52
CA LEU A 448 -5.45 13.39 28.75
C LEU A 448 -6.97 13.44 28.51
N MET A 449 -7.68 14.16 29.39
CA MET A 449 -9.10 14.48 29.19
C MET A 449 -9.36 15.32 27.94
N ASP A 450 -8.43 16.20 27.58
CA ASP A 450 -8.43 16.94 26.31
C ASP A 450 -7.06 16.86 25.65
N PHE A 451 -6.99 16.34 24.42
CA PHE A 451 -5.75 16.26 23.66
C PHE A 451 -5.21 17.63 23.21
N ARG A 452 -6.05 18.66 23.14
CA ARG A 452 -5.67 20.00 22.65
C ARG A 452 -4.97 20.83 23.72
N SER A 453 -5.63 21.00 24.86
CA SER A 453 -5.25 21.89 25.98
C SER A 453 -5.08 21.15 27.31
N GLY A 454 -5.54 19.91 27.42
CA GLY A 454 -5.39 19.11 28.64
C GLY A 454 -3.92 18.86 28.99
N ARG A 455 -3.71 18.52 30.27
CA ARG A 455 -2.39 18.31 30.88
C ARG A 455 -2.37 17.13 31.85
N PHE A 456 -3.52 16.86 32.44
CA PHE A 456 -3.75 15.76 33.35
C PHE A 456 -4.82 14.82 32.77
N CYS A 457 -4.84 13.57 33.23
CA CYS A 457 -5.94 12.64 32.99
C CYS A 457 -7.16 12.99 33.87
N GLU A 458 -8.22 12.20 33.78
CA GLU A 458 -9.44 12.36 34.58
C GLU A 458 -9.13 12.35 36.09
N ASP A 459 -8.36 11.36 36.54
CA ASP A 459 -7.97 11.16 37.95
C ASP A 459 -7.16 12.34 38.53
N HIS A 460 -6.44 13.06 37.67
CA HIS A 460 -5.52 14.12 38.04
C HIS A 460 -5.99 15.52 37.63
N ILE A 461 -7.24 15.67 37.17
CA ILE A 461 -7.77 16.95 36.68
C ILE A 461 -7.81 18.04 37.78
N ALA A 462 -7.87 17.65 39.05
CA ALA A 462 -7.75 18.54 40.20
C ALA A 462 -6.42 19.31 40.25
N LEU A 463 -5.35 18.74 39.67
CA LEU A 463 -4.04 19.39 39.53
C LEU A 463 -4.02 20.44 38.41
N GLY A 464 -5.11 20.61 37.65
CA GLY A 464 -5.21 21.60 36.56
C GLY A 464 -4.97 23.05 36.98
N ASN A 465 -5.16 23.35 38.28
CA ASN A 465 -4.88 24.67 38.87
C ASN A 465 -3.43 24.85 39.32
N ILE A 466 -2.56 23.85 39.15
CA ILE A 466 -1.15 23.86 39.55
C ILE A 466 -0.25 24.02 38.32
N CYS A 467 0.90 24.67 38.50
CA CYS A 467 1.93 24.82 37.49
C CYS A 467 2.40 23.45 36.98
N GLY A 468 2.11 23.13 35.72
CA GLY A 468 2.50 21.86 35.09
C GLY A 468 3.97 21.80 34.66
N ILE A 469 4.86 22.49 35.37
CA ILE A 469 6.29 22.20 35.42
C ILE A 469 6.50 21.49 36.75
N MET A 470 6.67 20.18 36.73
CA MET A 470 6.94 19.40 37.94
C MET A 470 8.38 19.67 38.42
N PRO A 471 8.64 19.79 39.73
CA PRO A 471 7.72 19.67 40.87
C PRO A 471 7.30 21.03 41.47
N CYS A 472 6.92 22.02 40.65
CA CYS A 472 6.74 23.41 41.10
C CYS A 472 5.70 23.60 42.22
N GLY A 473 4.57 22.88 42.20
CA GLY A 473 3.51 22.99 43.22
C GLY A 473 2.67 24.28 43.25
N GLU A 474 3.24 25.41 42.82
CA GLU A 474 2.59 26.73 42.79
C GLU A 474 1.32 26.75 41.91
N PRO A 475 0.28 27.54 42.27
CA PRO A 475 -0.90 27.71 41.44
C PRO A 475 -0.58 28.40 40.10
N VAL A 476 -1.38 28.11 39.07
CA VAL A 476 -1.29 28.78 37.76
C VAL A 476 -1.55 30.28 37.89
N HIS A 477 -0.82 31.13 37.15
CA HIS A 477 -0.87 32.59 37.35
C HIS A 477 -2.21 33.23 36.94
N SER A 478 -2.99 32.56 36.11
CA SER A 478 -4.34 32.97 35.70
C SER A 478 -5.16 31.75 35.30
N PRO A 479 -6.51 31.80 35.38
CA PRO A 479 -7.37 30.69 34.95
C PRO A 479 -7.11 30.30 33.49
N GLY A 480 -6.75 29.04 33.26
CA GLY A 480 -6.40 28.52 31.93
C GLY A 480 -4.92 28.67 31.54
N ALA A 481 -4.08 29.29 32.38
CA ALA A 481 -2.64 29.33 32.15
C ALA A 481 -1.96 27.97 32.33
N LEU A 482 -0.82 27.80 31.66
CA LEU A 482 0.00 26.59 31.76
C LEU A 482 1.07 26.67 32.87
N THR A 483 1.35 27.83 33.45
CA THR A 483 2.41 27.98 34.45
C THR A 483 2.06 29.01 35.52
N CYS A 484 2.74 28.92 36.66
CA CYS A 484 2.67 29.91 37.74
C CYS A 484 3.31 31.25 37.32
N GLY A 485 3.39 32.20 38.26
CA GLY A 485 3.87 33.55 38.00
C GLY A 485 5.37 33.69 37.73
N ARG A 486 6.18 32.64 37.92
CA ARG A 486 7.64 32.71 37.76
C ARG A 486 8.06 32.90 36.30
N GLU A 487 9.05 33.76 36.06
CA GLU A 487 9.46 34.15 34.70
C GLU A 487 10.14 33.01 33.92
N ASP A 488 10.91 32.15 34.59
CA ASP A 488 11.46 30.91 34.03
C ASP A 488 10.34 29.98 33.48
N HIS A 489 9.26 29.84 34.24
CA HIS A 489 8.12 29.00 33.89
C HIS A 489 7.26 29.65 32.79
N LYS A 490 7.13 30.99 32.77
CA LYS A 490 6.52 31.72 31.64
C LYS A 490 7.34 31.55 30.35
N ALA A 491 8.65 31.72 30.40
CA ALA A 491 9.55 31.56 29.27
C ALA A 491 9.50 30.13 28.69
N CYS A 492 9.44 29.11 29.55
CA CYS A 492 9.25 27.72 29.15
C CYS A 492 7.91 27.50 28.41
N ALA A 493 6.80 28.06 28.91
CA ALA A 493 5.50 27.98 28.25
C ALA A 493 5.49 28.70 26.88
N LEU A 494 6.14 29.86 26.78
CA LEU A 494 6.23 30.65 25.55
C LEU A 494 7.11 29.99 24.47
N SER A 495 8.22 29.34 24.84
CA SER A 495 9.10 28.64 23.89
C SER A 495 8.44 27.40 23.25
N VAL A 496 7.50 26.77 23.95
CA VAL A 496 6.66 25.67 23.41
C VAL A 496 5.58 26.21 22.47
N ALA A 497 5.02 27.40 22.77
CA ALA A 497 4.00 28.04 21.95
C ALA A 497 4.57 28.65 20.64
N SER A 498 5.81 29.14 20.64
CA SER A 498 6.37 29.97 19.57
C SER A 498 6.92 29.21 18.35
N LYS A 499 7.11 27.88 18.39
CA LYS A 499 7.64 27.11 17.25
C LYS A 499 6.67 27.15 16.04
N PRO A 500 6.99 27.84 14.92
CA PRO A 500 6.03 28.13 13.85
C PRO A 500 5.89 26.94 12.88
N ARG A 501 5.02 25.98 13.23
CA ARG A 501 4.84 24.71 12.48
C ARG A 501 4.41 24.87 11.01
N HIS A 502 3.93 26.05 10.60
CA HIS A 502 3.47 26.31 9.23
C HIS A 502 4.55 26.83 8.27
N ALA A 503 5.68 27.34 8.76
CA ALA A 503 6.69 27.99 7.91
C ALA A 503 7.50 26.98 7.06
N GLN A 504 7.84 25.81 7.62
CA GLN A 504 8.60 24.79 6.89
C GLN A 504 7.75 24.03 5.86
N LEU A 505 6.46 23.77 6.12
CA LEU A 505 5.59 23.07 5.17
C LEU A 505 5.42 23.85 3.85
N ARG A 506 5.32 25.19 3.91
CA ARG A 506 5.18 26.05 2.73
C ARG A 506 6.40 26.01 1.81
N LYS A 507 7.62 25.97 2.38
CA LYS A 507 8.84 25.84 1.57
C LYS A 507 8.91 24.50 0.84
N ALA A 508 8.51 23.40 1.51
CA ALA A 508 8.45 22.07 0.89
C ALA A 508 7.41 21.97 -0.24
N THR A 509 6.25 22.65 -0.12
CA THR A 509 5.22 22.63 -1.18
C THR A 509 5.66 23.40 -2.43
N CYS A 510 6.35 24.54 -2.27
CA CYS A 510 6.92 25.27 -3.41
C CYS A 510 7.98 24.45 -4.16
N LEU A 511 8.88 23.77 -3.45
CA LEU A 511 9.89 22.89 -4.05
C LEU A 511 9.25 21.72 -4.82
N PHE A 512 8.22 21.08 -4.27
CA PHE A 512 7.55 19.96 -4.94
C PHE A 512 6.82 20.39 -6.22
N SER A 513 6.24 21.60 -6.23
CA SER A 513 5.56 22.17 -7.40
C SER A 513 6.55 22.54 -8.51
N ALA A 514 7.73 23.06 -8.16
CA ALA A 514 8.80 23.34 -9.12
C ALA A 514 9.35 22.05 -9.77
N LEU A 515 9.54 21.00 -8.97
CA LEU A 515 10.00 19.69 -9.47
C LEU A 515 8.99 19.01 -10.40
N THR A 516 7.69 19.10 -10.12
CA THR A 516 6.66 18.55 -11.02
C THR A 516 6.54 19.34 -12.32
N PHE A 517 6.72 20.67 -12.28
CA PHE A 517 6.75 21.49 -13.50
C PHE A 517 7.96 21.16 -14.39
N LEU A 518 9.15 21.01 -13.80
CA LEU A 518 10.37 20.63 -14.53
C LEU A 518 10.24 19.23 -15.16
N LEU A 519 9.68 18.26 -14.45
CA LEU A 519 9.47 16.90 -14.98
C LEU A 519 8.46 16.86 -16.14
N TRP A 520 7.43 17.71 -16.08
CA TRP A 520 6.46 17.84 -17.17
C TRP A 520 7.08 18.51 -18.41
N ALA A 521 7.88 19.57 -18.21
CA ALA A 521 8.57 20.26 -19.29
C ALA A 521 9.60 19.36 -20.02
N THR A 522 10.37 18.53 -19.29
CA THR A 522 11.32 17.60 -19.94
C THR A 522 10.62 16.51 -20.74
N LEU A 523 9.51 15.95 -20.24
CA LEU A 523 8.69 15.00 -21.00
C LEU A 523 8.11 15.63 -22.28
N GLN A 524 7.69 16.90 -22.21
CA GLN A 524 7.17 17.62 -23.37
C GLN A 524 8.25 17.90 -24.42
N VAL A 525 9.50 18.19 -24.00
CA VAL A 525 10.64 18.32 -24.91
C VAL A 525 11.01 16.97 -25.53
N MET A 526 11.06 15.87 -24.77
CA MET A 526 11.36 14.55 -25.34
C MET A 526 10.32 14.11 -26.38
N TRP A 527 9.05 14.47 -26.21
CA TRP A 527 7.98 14.18 -27.18
C TRP A 527 8.03 15.05 -28.44
N LEU A 528 8.60 16.27 -28.37
CA LEU A 528 8.75 17.16 -29.52
C LEU A 528 10.02 16.89 -30.35
N TYR A 529 10.99 16.16 -29.80
CA TYR A 529 12.27 15.87 -30.45
C TYR A 529 12.41 14.42 -30.95
N THR A 530 11.38 13.57 -30.84
CA THR A 530 11.33 12.29 -31.57
C THR A 530 11.17 12.57 -33.07
N PRO A 531 12.15 12.18 -33.93
CA PRO A 531 12.15 12.58 -35.33
C PRO A 531 11.01 11.92 -36.10
N SER A 532 10.15 12.75 -36.70
CA SER A 532 9.06 12.30 -37.56
C SER A 532 9.64 11.77 -38.88
N VAL A 533 9.35 10.50 -39.21
CA VAL A 533 9.77 9.90 -40.49
C VAL A 533 9.07 10.62 -41.66
N PRO A 534 9.81 11.10 -42.68
CA PRO A 534 9.20 11.81 -43.81
C PRO A 534 8.53 10.82 -44.77
N ARG A 535 7.20 10.91 -44.91
CA ARG A 535 6.48 10.22 -46.00
C ARG A 535 6.78 10.89 -47.33
N GLN A 536 7.41 10.17 -48.26
CA GLN A 536 7.47 10.57 -49.66
C GLN A 536 6.12 10.31 -50.36
N LEU A 537 5.70 11.27 -51.18
CA LEU A 537 4.57 11.14 -52.10
C LEU A 537 5.02 10.45 -53.40
N THR A 538 4.19 9.57 -53.94
CA THR A 538 4.11 9.31 -55.38
C THR A 538 2.65 9.21 -55.83
N ALA A 539 2.41 9.59 -57.08
CA ALA A 539 1.11 9.54 -57.76
C ALA A 539 0.75 8.13 -58.26
#